data_AF-A0A346RVH0-F1
#
_entry.id   AF-A0A346RVH0-F1
#
_cell.length_a   1.000
_cell.length_b   1.000
_cell.length_c   1.000
_cell.angle_alpha   90.00
_cell.angle_beta   90.00
_cell.angle_gamma   90.00
#
_symmetry.space_group_name_H-M   'P 1'
#
loop_
_entity.id
_entity.type
_entity.pdbx_description
1 polymer ?
#
loop_
_entity_poly.entity_id
_entity_poly.type
_entity_poly.pdbx_seq_one_letter_code
_entity_poly.pdbx_strand_id
1 'polypeptide(L)'
;MKSLWKCCKTVQSSKATHPTSEQMVEIKSCYSNWNHSVETNAAPEGFDCVEECVYSKLGFMGTDKTINKEKLLQFQKEETHEDFHEAITKSMDMCMGKTFTTKCPSGIDAVIKCEAIQIYLNCPAKHWDNGDDCQETKKLMEKCADVTSMYN
;
A
#
# COMPACT_ATOMS: atom_id res chain seq x y z
N MET A 1 13.42 9.39 17.00
CA MET A 1 12.63 8.63 16.00
C MET A 1 11.93 9.49 14.95
N LYS A 2 12.21 9.23 13.67
CA LYS A 2 11.51 9.83 12.50
C LYS A 2 10.47 8.86 11.92
N SER A 3 9.47 9.37 11.19
CA SER A 3 8.54 8.52 10.42
C SER A 3 9.27 7.76 9.31
N LEU A 4 8.81 6.56 8.95
CA LEU A 4 9.43 5.70 7.91
C LEU A 4 9.63 6.42 6.56
N TRP A 5 8.64 7.17 6.10
CA TRP A 5 8.71 7.92 4.84
C TRP A 5 9.75 9.06 4.85
N LYS A 6 10.18 9.52 6.04
CA LYS A 6 11.29 10.47 6.17
C LYS A 6 12.65 9.78 6.14
N CYS A 7 12.69 8.48 6.45
CA CYS A 7 13.90 7.67 6.48
C CYS A 7 14.19 6.98 5.15
N CYS A 8 13.16 6.61 4.40
CA CYS A 8 13.29 6.02 3.08
C CYS A 8 12.81 6.99 2.01
N LYS A 9 13.73 7.49 1.17
CA LYS A 9 13.39 8.37 0.06
C LYS A 9 12.91 7.53 -1.12
N THR A 10 11.61 7.31 -1.21
CA THR A 10 11.01 6.63 -2.36
C THR A 10 11.22 7.45 -3.63
N VAL A 11 11.72 6.81 -4.68
CA VAL A 11 11.96 7.44 -5.97
C VAL A 11 10.93 6.90 -6.96
N GLN A 12 10.19 7.83 -7.58
CA GLN A 12 9.24 7.48 -8.63
C GLN A 12 10.00 7.07 -9.90
N SER A 13 9.45 6.11 -10.64
CA SER A 13 9.97 5.72 -11.94
C SER A 13 9.94 6.90 -12.92
N SER A 14 10.93 6.98 -13.83
CA SER A 14 10.89 7.91 -14.95
C SER A 14 9.77 7.62 -15.94
N LYS A 15 9.17 6.43 -15.87
CA LYS A 15 8.05 5.97 -16.68
C LYS A 15 6.73 5.98 -15.93
N ALA A 16 6.72 6.50 -14.70
CA ALA A 16 5.53 6.53 -13.89
C ALA A 16 4.41 7.30 -14.59
N THR A 17 3.23 6.71 -14.57
CA THR A 17 2.02 7.20 -15.17
C THR A 17 1.08 7.68 -14.08
N HIS A 18 0.77 8.97 -14.09
CA HIS A 18 -0.28 9.48 -13.23
C HIS A 18 -1.63 8.89 -13.69
N PRO A 19 -2.56 8.60 -12.76
CA PRO A 19 -3.90 8.21 -13.12
C PRO A 19 -4.50 9.23 -14.10
N THR A 20 -5.14 8.75 -15.17
CA THR A 20 -5.81 9.61 -16.15
C THR A 20 -6.92 10.41 -15.48
N SER A 21 -7.39 11.50 -16.12
CA SER A 21 -8.53 12.25 -15.63
C SER A 21 -9.76 11.37 -15.41
N GLU A 22 -9.98 10.39 -16.29
CA GLU A 22 -11.07 9.41 -16.18
C GLU A 22 -10.88 8.50 -14.97
N GLN A 23 -9.68 7.94 -14.78
CA GLN A 23 -9.36 7.15 -13.59
C GLN A 23 -9.54 7.98 -12.31
N MET A 24 -9.16 9.26 -12.33
CA MET A 24 -9.36 10.16 -11.19
C MET A 24 -10.84 10.42 -10.90
N VAL A 25 -11.71 10.52 -11.92
CA VAL A 25 -13.17 10.61 -11.72
C VAL A 25 -13.69 9.33 -11.07
N GLU A 26 -13.28 8.18 -11.59
CA GLU A 26 -13.66 6.86 -11.08
C GLU A 26 -13.22 6.65 -9.64
N ILE A 27 -11.96 6.96 -9.30
CA ILE A 27 -11.45 6.90 -7.92
C ILE A 27 -12.23 7.82 -7.01
N LYS A 28 -12.48 9.08 -7.44
CA LYS A 28 -13.23 10.06 -6.63
C LYS A 28 -14.64 9.57 -6.32
N SER A 29 -15.28 8.83 -7.24
CA SER A 29 -16.61 8.27 -7.01
C SER A 29 -16.66 7.27 -5.85
N CYS A 30 -15.54 6.67 -5.46
CA CYS A 30 -15.47 5.77 -4.30
C CYS A 30 -15.51 6.50 -2.95
N TYR A 31 -15.32 7.83 -2.95
CA TYR A 31 -15.30 8.63 -1.74
C TYR A 31 -16.54 9.54 -1.73
N SER A 32 -17.44 9.29 -0.78
CA SER A 32 -18.66 10.11 -0.62
C SER A 32 -18.36 11.56 -0.25
N ASN A 33 -17.23 11.84 0.42
CA ASN A 33 -16.72 13.18 0.70
C ASN A 33 -15.18 13.23 0.65
N TRP A 34 -14.61 13.57 -0.50
CA TRP A 34 -13.15 13.72 -0.69
C TRP A 34 -12.48 14.70 0.29
N ASN A 35 -13.25 15.60 0.93
CA ASN A 35 -12.76 16.65 1.83
C ASN A 35 -12.84 16.32 3.34
N HIS A 36 -13.32 15.13 3.75
CA HIS A 36 -13.33 14.72 5.15
C HIS A 36 -12.40 13.51 5.42
N SER A 37 -11.91 13.40 6.66
CA SER A 37 -10.96 12.37 7.10
C SER A 37 -11.50 10.96 6.86
N VAL A 38 -10.58 10.02 6.63
CA VAL A 38 -10.78 8.59 6.30
C VAL A 38 -11.71 7.84 7.30
N GLU A 39 -11.99 8.40 8.47
CA GLU A 39 -12.76 7.77 9.54
C GLU A 39 -14.27 7.71 9.30
N THR A 40 -14.83 8.48 8.34
CA THR A 40 -16.28 8.55 8.11
C THR A 40 -16.74 8.15 6.71
N ASN A 41 -15.84 7.63 5.86
CA ASN A 41 -16.23 7.21 4.52
C ASN A 41 -17.04 5.90 4.59
N ALA A 42 -18.37 6.05 4.58
CA ALA A 42 -19.28 4.94 4.32
C ALA A 42 -18.86 4.24 3.02
N ALA A 43 -18.99 2.91 2.99
CA ALA A 43 -18.68 2.15 1.80
C ALA A 43 -19.56 2.63 0.63
N PRO A 44 -19.00 2.83 -0.57
CA PRO A 44 -19.78 3.22 -1.73
C PRO A 44 -20.72 2.09 -2.15
N GLU A 45 -21.83 2.43 -2.81
CA GLU A 45 -22.84 1.46 -3.24
C GLU A 45 -22.21 0.32 -4.05
N GLY A 46 -22.54 -0.93 -3.69
CA GLY A 46 -21.98 -2.14 -4.33
C GLY A 46 -20.62 -2.61 -3.79
N PHE A 47 -20.04 -1.91 -2.82
CA PHE A 47 -18.77 -2.29 -2.19
C PHE A 47 -18.90 -2.38 -0.67
N ASP A 48 -18.08 -3.24 -0.06
CA ASP A 48 -18.06 -3.44 1.39
C ASP A 48 -17.13 -2.43 2.08
N CYS A 49 -16.20 -1.83 1.32
CA CYS A 49 -15.31 -0.77 1.78
C CYS A 49 -14.83 0.10 0.60
N VAL A 50 -14.18 1.23 0.93
CA VAL A 50 -13.67 2.18 -0.06
C VAL A 50 -12.51 1.59 -0.85
N GLU A 51 -11.60 0.85 -0.20
CA GLU A 51 -10.46 0.24 -0.86
C GLU A 51 -10.90 -0.76 -1.94
N GLU A 52 -11.93 -1.58 -1.69
CA GLU A 52 -12.47 -2.47 -2.72
C GLU A 52 -12.97 -1.71 -3.94
N CYS A 53 -13.66 -0.58 -3.74
CA CYS A 53 -14.11 0.26 -4.84
C CYS A 53 -12.94 0.81 -5.66
N VAL A 54 -11.94 1.39 -5.00
CA VAL A 54 -10.79 2.00 -5.66
C VAL A 54 -10.00 0.95 -6.45
N TYR A 55 -9.65 -0.17 -5.82
CA TYR A 55 -8.83 -1.20 -6.46
C TYR A 55 -9.61 -1.98 -7.54
N SER A 56 -10.93 -2.12 -7.40
CA SER A 56 -11.77 -2.69 -8.47
C SER A 56 -11.84 -1.77 -9.69
N LYS A 57 -12.07 -0.46 -9.50
CA LYS A 57 -12.14 0.51 -10.61
C LYS A 57 -10.81 0.70 -11.32
N LEU A 58 -9.69 0.53 -10.60
CA LEU A 58 -8.35 0.50 -11.19
C LEU A 58 -8.01 -0.83 -11.89
N GLY A 59 -8.89 -1.84 -11.81
CA GLY A 59 -8.70 -3.13 -12.47
C GLY A 59 -7.71 -4.06 -11.76
N PHE A 60 -7.39 -3.77 -10.50
CA PHE A 60 -6.52 -4.59 -9.64
C PHE A 60 -7.28 -5.69 -8.90
N MET A 61 -8.59 -5.80 -9.10
CA MET A 61 -9.41 -6.85 -8.51
C MET A 61 -10.25 -7.53 -9.60
N GLY A 62 -10.51 -8.83 -9.42
CA GLY A 62 -11.48 -9.58 -10.21
C GLY A 62 -12.91 -9.13 -9.94
N THR A 63 -13.86 -9.59 -10.77
CA THR A 63 -15.30 -9.33 -10.55
C THR A 63 -15.82 -9.92 -9.24
N ASP A 64 -15.12 -10.93 -8.72
CA ASP A 64 -15.36 -11.59 -7.43
C ASP A 64 -14.61 -10.92 -6.27
N LYS A 65 -14.01 -9.74 -6.49
CA LYS A 65 -13.20 -8.99 -5.52
C LYS A 65 -11.94 -9.74 -5.06
N THR A 66 -11.46 -10.71 -5.83
CA THR A 66 -10.14 -11.29 -5.60
C THR A 66 -9.04 -10.33 -6.04
N ILE A 67 -7.98 -10.19 -5.24
CA ILE A 67 -6.86 -9.29 -5.56
C ILE A 67 -6.07 -9.88 -6.73
N ASN A 68 -5.95 -9.13 -7.83
CA ASN A 68 -5.08 -9.47 -8.94
C ASN A 68 -3.64 -9.02 -8.64
N LYS A 69 -2.92 -9.91 -7.93
CA LYS A 69 -1.53 -9.71 -7.52
C LYS A 69 -0.63 -9.28 -8.67
N GLU A 70 -0.72 -9.94 -9.82
CA GLU A 70 0.18 -9.71 -10.94
C GLU A 70 0.01 -8.30 -11.50
N LYS A 71 -1.23 -7.85 -11.71
CA LYS A 71 -1.52 -6.48 -12.16
C LYS A 71 -1.09 -5.43 -11.16
N LEU A 72 -1.36 -5.66 -9.87
CA LEU A 72 -0.98 -4.72 -8.82
C LEU A 72 0.55 -4.60 -8.72
N LEU A 73 1.26 -5.73 -8.72
CA LEU A 73 2.72 -5.77 -8.68
C LEU A 73 3.34 -5.10 -9.91
N GLN A 74 2.78 -5.35 -11.10
CA GLN A 74 3.22 -4.71 -12.33
C GLN A 74 3.08 -3.19 -12.24
N PHE A 75 1.90 -2.71 -11.86
CA PHE A 75 1.64 -1.28 -11.68
C PHE A 75 2.63 -0.63 -10.71
N GLN A 76 2.84 -1.24 -9.53
CA GLN A 76 3.78 -0.70 -8.54
C GLN A 76 5.20 -0.61 -9.05
N LYS A 77 5.68 -1.60 -9.80
CA LYS A 77 7.01 -1.58 -10.42
C LYS A 77 7.12 -0.56 -11.55
N GLU A 78 6.07 -0.35 -12.32
CA GLU A 78 6.04 0.68 -13.37
C GLU A 78 6.10 2.09 -12.77
N GLU A 79 5.47 2.29 -11.61
CA GLU A 79 5.43 3.57 -10.90
C GLU A 79 6.67 3.86 -10.04
N THR A 80 7.47 2.85 -9.69
CA THR A 80 8.62 3.01 -8.78
C THR A 80 9.95 2.73 -9.44
N HIS A 81 11.00 3.40 -8.97
CA HIS A 81 12.35 3.17 -9.45
C HIS A 81 12.78 1.70 -9.23
N GLU A 82 13.54 1.14 -10.18
CA GLU A 82 13.93 -0.29 -10.20
C GLU A 82 14.62 -0.78 -8.93
N ASP A 83 15.41 0.09 -8.29
CA ASP A 83 15.98 -0.13 -6.94
C ASP A 83 14.96 -0.69 -5.92
N PHE A 84 13.66 -0.39 -6.04
CA PHE A 84 12.61 -0.83 -5.14
C PHE A 84 11.86 -2.10 -5.57
N HIS A 85 12.07 -2.60 -6.79
CA HIS A 85 11.27 -3.71 -7.35
C HIS A 85 11.38 -5.01 -6.55
N GLU A 86 12.56 -5.29 -5.99
CA GLU A 86 12.76 -6.45 -5.13
C GLU A 86 12.00 -6.29 -3.80
N ALA A 87 12.11 -5.11 -3.18
CA ALA A 87 11.41 -4.79 -1.94
C ALA A 87 9.88 -4.90 -2.12
N ILE A 88 9.34 -4.38 -3.22
CA ILE A 88 7.92 -4.46 -3.59
C ILE A 88 7.50 -5.93 -3.76
N THR A 89 8.26 -6.72 -4.53
CA THR A 89 7.93 -8.15 -4.77
C THR A 89 7.89 -8.95 -3.47
N LYS A 90 8.94 -8.83 -2.65
CA LYS A 90 9.02 -9.51 -1.36
C LYS A 90 7.92 -9.09 -0.40
N SER A 91 7.59 -7.79 -0.39
CA SER A 91 6.52 -7.23 0.44
C SER A 91 5.16 -7.80 0.04
N MET A 92 4.83 -7.79 -1.25
CA MET A 92 3.58 -8.35 -1.76
C MET A 92 3.44 -9.85 -1.46
N ASP A 93 4.49 -10.64 -1.72
CA ASP A 93 4.52 -12.07 -1.41
C ASP A 93 4.28 -12.36 0.08
N MET A 94 4.98 -11.61 0.95
CA MET A 94 4.85 -11.74 2.39
C MET A 94 3.45 -11.35 2.86
N CYS A 95 2.94 -10.21 2.39
CA CYS A 95 1.68 -9.67 2.87
C CYS A 95 0.48 -10.50 2.40
N MET A 96 0.47 -10.99 1.16
CA MET A 96 -0.61 -11.87 0.70
C MET A 96 -0.60 -13.25 1.37
N GLY A 97 0.54 -13.70 1.90
CA GLY A 97 0.66 -14.96 2.64
C GLY A 97 0.19 -14.89 4.10
N LYS A 98 -0.17 -13.70 4.61
CA LYS A 98 -0.59 -13.49 6.00
C LYS A 98 -2.11 -13.31 6.10
N THR A 99 -2.67 -13.76 7.21
CA THR A 99 -4.04 -13.44 7.60
C THR A 99 -4.03 -12.22 8.50
N PHE A 100 -4.87 -11.23 8.18
CA PHE A 100 -5.01 -10.00 8.95
C PHE A 100 -6.45 -9.79 9.37
N THR A 101 -6.65 -9.02 10.44
CA THR A 101 -7.94 -8.37 10.69
C THR A 101 -8.14 -7.29 9.62
N THR A 102 -9.23 -7.38 8.86
CA THR A 102 -9.48 -6.50 7.71
C THR A 102 -10.82 -5.80 7.88
N LYS A 103 -10.92 -4.58 7.34
CA LYS A 103 -12.22 -3.91 7.18
C LYS A 103 -12.92 -4.37 5.91
N CYS A 104 -12.14 -4.69 4.88
CA CYS A 104 -12.65 -5.19 3.61
C CYS A 104 -12.68 -6.71 3.62
N PRO A 105 -13.79 -7.36 3.21
CA PRO A 105 -13.85 -8.82 3.07
C PRO A 105 -12.78 -9.41 2.14
N SER A 106 -12.40 -8.69 1.08
CA SER A 106 -11.29 -9.07 0.18
C SER A 106 -9.90 -9.04 0.84
N GLY A 107 -9.76 -8.38 1.99
CA GLY A 107 -8.50 -8.20 2.69
C GLY A 107 -7.54 -7.17 2.08
N ILE A 108 -7.93 -6.49 0.99
CA ILE A 108 -7.09 -5.53 0.27
C ILE A 108 -6.56 -4.42 1.18
N ASP A 109 -7.36 -3.92 2.13
CA ASP A 109 -6.96 -2.85 3.04
C ASP A 109 -5.82 -3.25 3.97
N ALA A 110 -5.76 -4.52 4.38
CA ALA A 110 -4.66 -5.00 5.19
C ALA A 110 -3.42 -5.30 4.35
N VAL A 111 -3.59 -5.91 3.16
CA VAL A 111 -2.48 -6.21 2.25
C VAL A 111 -1.73 -4.95 1.87
N ILE A 112 -2.41 -3.87 1.46
CA ILE A 112 -1.76 -2.62 1.02
C ILE A 112 -1.05 -1.91 2.18
N LYS A 113 -1.60 -1.98 3.40
CA LYS A 113 -0.97 -1.40 4.61
C LYS A 113 0.28 -2.18 4.98
N CYS A 114 0.19 -3.51 4.98
CA CYS A 114 1.33 -4.38 5.20
C CYS A 114 2.43 -4.09 4.19
N GLU A 115 2.07 -4.01 2.92
CA GLU A 115 3.04 -3.79 1.85
C GLU A 115 3.73 -2.44 1.99
N ALA A 116 2.98 -1.36 2.24
CA ALA A 116 3.55 -0.04 2.46
C ALA A 116 4.61 -0.05 3.57
N ILE A 117 4.33 -0.72 4.71
CA ILE A 117 5.29 -0.87 5.81
C ILE A 117 6.50 -1.69 5.38
N GLN A 118 6.28 -2.82 4.70
CA GLN A 118 7.34 -3.73 4.30
C GLN A 118 8.27 -3.12 3.23
N ILE A 119 7.75 -2.32 2.30
CA ILE A 119 8.57 -1.58 1.34
C ILE A 119 9.53 -0.63 2.06
N TYR A 120 9.06 0.05 3.12
CA TYR A 120 9.93 0.95 3.89
C TYR A 120 10.93 0.20 4.78
N LEU A 121 10.55 -0.93 5.38
CA LEU A 121 11.47 -1.77 6.15
C LEU A 121 12.57 -2.38 5.28
N ASN A 122 12.22 -2.71 4.04
CA ASN A 122 13.11 -3.23 3.01
C ASN A 122 13.64 -2.15 2.07
N CYS A 123 13.62 -0.88 2.49
CA CYS A 123 14.13 0.23 1.70
C CYS A 123 15.57 -0.04 1.28
N PRO A 124 15.92 0.13 -0.01
CA PRO A 124 17.29 -0.08 -0.48
C PRO A 124 18.25 0.85 0.25
N ALA A 125 19.43 0.34 0.65
CA ALA A 125 20.39 1.08 1.47
C ALA A 125 20.80 2.44 0.87
N LYS A 126 20.83 2.55 -0.46
CA LYS A 126 21.09 3.78 -1.21
C LYS A 126 20.06 4.89 -0.95
N HIS A 127 18.83 4.53 -0.62
CA HIS A 127 17.70 5.44 -0.40
C HIS A 127 17.36 5.63 1.08
N TRP A 128 18.04 4.91 1.97
CA TRP A 128 17.83 4.94 3.41
C TRP A 128 18.73 5.98 4.11
N ASP A 129 18.14 6.82 4.96
CA ASP A 129 18.86 7.69 5.89
C ASP A 129 19.45 6.86 7.03
N ASN A 130 20.77 6.76 7.08
CA ASN A 130 21.51 5.99 8.09
C ASN A 130 21.66 6.72 9.44
N GLY A 131 21.00 7.86 9.66
CA GLY A 131 20.97 8.52 10.97
C GLY A 131 20.34 7.67 12.08
N ASP A 132 20.80 7.87 13.32
CA ASP A 132 20.36 7.10 14.50
C ASP A 132 18.83 7.07 14.66
N ASP A 133 18.18 8.21 14.42
CA ASP A 133 16.72 8.35 14.43
C ASP A 133 15.98 7.35 13.52
N CYS A 134 16.57 7.01 12.38
CA CYS A 134 15.98 6.10 11.41
C CYS A 134 16.29 4.65 11.76
N GLN A 135 17.48 4.37 12.30
CA GLN A 135 17.82 3.05 12.83
C GLN A 135 16.92 2.65 14.00
N GLU A 136 16.61 3.59 14.90
CA GLU A 136 15.63 3.38 15.97
C GLU A 136 14.23 3.08 15.43
N THR A 137 13.77 3.84 14.43
CA THR A 137 12.47 3.60 13.79
C THR A 137 12.42 2.23 13.15
N LYS A 138 13.47 1.82 12.41
CA LYS A 138 13.52 0.50 11.76
C LYS A 138 13.43 -0.62 12.79
N LYS A 139 14.21 -0.56 13.87
CA LYS A 139 14.17 -1.55 14.96
C LYS A 139 12.80 -1.62 15.63
N LEU A 140 12.15 -0.48 15.88
CA LEU A 140 10.81 -0.48 16.46
C LEU A 140 9.81 -1.16 15.52
N MET A 141 9.85 -0.81 14.24
CA MET A 141 8.92 -1.33 13.24
C MET A 141 9.13 -2.81 12.96
N GLU A 142 10.38 -3.31 12.95
CA GLU A 142 10.68 -4.75 12.87
C GLU A 142 10.09 -5.49 14.07
N LYS A 143 10.28 -4.96 15.29
CA LYS A 143 9.67 -5.53 16.50
C LYS A 143 8.14 -5.53 16.44
N CYS A 144 7.54 -4.46 15.93
CA CYS A 144 6.09 -4.36 15.76
C CYS A 144 5.57 -5.22 14.60
N ALA A 145 6.37 -5.55 13.60
CA ALA A 145 5.99 -6.41 12.49
C ALA A 145 6.05 -7.91 12.86
N ASP A 146 6.94 -8.28 13.78
CA ASP A 146 7.05 -9.63 14.34
C ASP A 146 5.94 -9.93 15.35
N VAL A 147 5.55 -8.94 16.16
CA VAL A 147 4.33 -9.06 16.95
C VAL A 147 3.18 -8.87 15.95
N THR A 148 2.40 -9.91 15.70
CA THR A 148 1.19 -9.94 14.86
C THR A 148 0.10 -8.90 15.23
N SER A 149 0.41 -7.90 16.08
CA SER A 149 -0.48 -6.93 16.70
C SER A 149 -0.47 -5.53 16.06
N MET A 150 0.21 -5.28 14.93
CA MET A 150 -0.05 -4.01 14.19
C MET A 150 -1.48 -3.94 13.62
N TYR A 151 -2.25 -5.02 13.74
CA TYR A 151 -3.60 -5.19 13.20
C TYR A 151 -4.63 -5.67 14.24
N ASN A 152 -4.35 -5.46 15.54
CA ASN A 152 -5.34 -5.60 16.62
C ASN A 152 -5.86 -4.23 17.04
#